data_AF-A0AAU2G4I3-F1
#
_entry.id   AF-A0AAU2G4I3-F1
#
_cell.length_a   1.000
_cell.length_b   1.000
_cell.length_c   1.000
_cell.angle_alpha   90.00
_cell.angle_beta   90.00
_cell.angle_gamma   90.00
#
_symmetry.space_group_name_H-M   'P 1'
#
loop_
_entity.id
_entity.type
_entity.pdbx_description
1 polymer ?
#
loop_
_entity_poly.entity_id
_entity_poly.type
_entity_poly.pdbx_seq_one_letter_code
_entity_poly.pdbx_strand_id
1 'polypeptide(L)'
;MLSAQTGAAQVPDAASGDEVFRPGEIVAVEGRPGEWELMEPGPGPDVWTVESARLKGRVSAQAAVSALRRLADAPHVRRGDLVMQSYPEQERAAVVGAVFRLGQWVAVKSYTLPDGSVSRAMDSVDRLEVVTPEQLAAAVRLDVAHGAHRGRIVQAVVSSRTGQFRVVCRCAPGAGEICRDGRRVTWCPSLDSARALWDWHVCGAAPVG
;
A
#
# COMPACT_ATOMS: atom_id res chain seq x y z
N MET A 1 -10.13 -38.77 53.82
CA MET A 1 -11.23 -38.79 52.83
C MET A 1 -10.66 -38.32 51.50
N LEU A 2 -10.67 -39.19 50.49
CA LEU A 2 -10.31 -38.86 49.11
C LEU A 2 -11.31 -37.85 48.54
N SER A 3 -10.82 -36.92 47.72
CA SER A 3 -11.50 -36.50 46.49
C SER A 3 -10.51 -35.74 45.61
N ALA A 4 -10.10 -36.43 44.55
CA ALA A 4 -9.44 -35.88 43.38
C ALA A 4 -10.50 -35.20 42.50
N GLN A 5 -10.17 -34.06 41.90
CA GLN A 5 -10.82 -33.62 40.67
C GLN A 5 -9.78 -33.23 39.64
N THR A 6 -9.65 -34.15 38.69
CA THR A 6 -8.96 -34.06 37.42
C THR A 6 -9.63 -32.98 36.57
N GLY A 7 -8.95 -31.86 36.34
CA GLY A 7 -9.36 -30.87 35.35
C GLY A 7 -9.02 -31.39 33.96
N ALA A 8 -10.05 -31.77 33.21
CA ALA A 8 -9.95 -32.27 31.84
C ALA A 8 -9.27 -31.25 30.92
N ALA A 9 -8.35 -31.75 30.10
CA ALA A 9 -7.73 -31.01 29.01
C ALA A 9 -8.81 -30.48 28.04
N GLN A 10 -8.82 -29.16 27.83
CA GLN A 10 -9.58 -28.55 26.75
C GLN A 10 -8.98 -28.99 25.41
N VAL A 11 -9.77 -29.77 24.68
CA VAL A 11 -9.57 -30.04 23.25
C VAL A 11 -9.75 -28.71 22.50
N PRO A 12 -8.81 -28.29 21.63
CA PRO A 12 -9.03 -27.12 20.82
C PRO A 12 -10.17 -27.38 19.83
N ASP A 13 -11.06 -26.40 19.79
CA ASP A 13 -12.20 -26.27 18.88
C ASP A 13 -11.78 -26.64 17.45
N ALA A 14 -12.34 -27.74 16.95
CA ALA A 14 -12.21 -28.09 15.54
C ALA A 14 -12.99 -27.03 14.76
N ALA A 15 -12.28 -26.10 14.13
CA ALA A 15 -12.85 -25.16 13.19
C ALA A 15 -13.42 -25.96 11.99
N SER A 16 -14.71 -26.30 12.06
CA SER A 16 -15.50 -26.74 10.91
C SER A 16 -16.28 -25.55 10.37
N GLY A 17 -16.08 -25.20 9.10
CA GLY A 17 -16.96 -24.29 8.36
C GLY A 17 -16.21 -23.49 7.31
N ASP A 18 -16.23 -23.98 6.06
CA ASP A 18 -15.91 -23.27 4.80
C ASP A 18 -15.02 -22.04 4.92
N GLU A 19 -13.76 -22.24 5.31
CA GLU A 19 -12.81 -21.15 5.29
C GLU A 19 -12.40 -20.88 3.83
N VAL A 20 -13.07 -19.91 3.22
CA VAL A 20 -12.86 -19.56 1.81
C VAL A 20 -11.52 -18.85 1.65
N PHE A 21 -10.53 -19.58 1.16
CA PHE A 21 -9.26 -19.06 0.68
C PHE A 21 -9.43 -18.22 -0.58
N ARG A 22 -8.54 -17.24 -0.79
CA ARG A 22 -8.56 -16.36 -1.96
C ARG A 22 -7.19 -16.31 -2.66
N PRO A 23 -7.17 -16.09 -3.99
CA PRO A 23 -5.92 -15.81 -4.71
C PRO A 23 -5.13 -14.66 -4.07
N GLY A 24 -3.81 -14.80 -4.05
CA GLY A 24 -2.85 -13.86 -3.48
C GLY A 24 -2.68 -13.95 -1.96
N GLU A 25 -3.48 -14.74 -1.24
CA GLU A 25 -3.28 -14.94 0.20
C GLU A 25 -1.96 -15.69 0.46
N ILE A 26 -1.22 -15.26 1.49
CA ILE A 26 -0.01 -15.94 1.93
C ILE A 26 -0.34 -16.81 3.16
N VAL A 27 0.00 -18.09 3.05
CA VAL A 27 -0.34 -19.15 4.00
C VAL A 27 0.89 -19.99 4.35
N ALA A 28 0.81 -20.76 5.43
CA ALA A 28 1.66 -21.92 5.66
C ALA A 28 1.04 -23.16 5.00
N VAL A 29 1.88 -24.09 4.57
CA VAL A 29 1.45 -25.39 4.02
C VAL A 29 2.08 -26.50 4.85
N GLU A 30 1.26 -27.41 5.37
CA GLU A 30 1.73 -28.54 6.18
C GLU A 30 2.81 -29.36 5.46
N GLY A 31 3.86 -29.74 6.18
CA GLY A 31 4.98 -30.52 5.64
C GLY A 31 5.90 -29.73 4.71
N ARG A 32 5.68 -28.42 4.50
CA ARG A 32 6.51 -27.58 3.61
C ARG A 32 7.08 -26.39 4.37
N PRO A 33 8.40 -26.16 4.26
CA PRO A 33 9.02 -25.02 4.92
C PRO A 33 8.69 -23.69 4.23
N GLY A 34 8.56 -22.64 5.03
CA GLY A 34 8.34 -21.27 4.58
C GLY A 34 6.89 -20.95 4.21
N GLU A 35 6.70 -19.75 3.69
CA GLU A 35 5.40 -19.19 3.34
C GLU A 35 5.09 -19.37 1.85
N TRP A 36 3.80 -19.52 1.55
CA TRP A 36 3.30 -19.85 0.22
C TRP A 36 2.14 -18.95 -0.17
N GLU A 37 2.19 -18.41 -1.37
CA GLU A 37 1.12 -17.62 -1.97
C GLU A 37 0.14 -18.53 -2.70
N LEU A 38 -1.15 -18.34 -2.45
CA LEU A 38 -2.23 -19.01 -3.18
C LEU A 38 -2.36 -18.39 -4.57
N MET A 39 -2.27 -19.21 -5.61
CA MET A 39 -2.33 -18.76 -6.99
C MET A 39 -3.76 -18.82 -7.51
N GLU A 40 -4.27 -20.04 -7.62
CA GLU A 40 -5.56 -20.37 -8.20
C GLU A 40 -6.00 -21.75 -7.67
N PRO A 41 -7.30 -22.05 -7.70
CA PRO A 41 -7.78 -23.41 -7.46
C PRO A 41 -7.09 -24.41 -8.41
N GLY A 42 -6.69 -25.54 -7.87
CA GLY A 42 -6.06 -26.63 -8.59
C GLY A 42 -7.07 -27.49 -9.38
N PRO A 43 -6.62 -28.59 -10.00
CA PRO A 43 -7.44 -29.43 -10.87
C PRO A 43 -8.52 -30.26 -10.13
N GLY A 44 -8.48 -30.32 -8.81
CA GLY A 44 -9.43 -31.08 -7.99
C GLY A 44 -10.24 -30.17 -7.05
N PRO A 45 -11.43 -30.61 -6.61
CA PRO A 45 -12.09 -29.96 -5.49
C PRO A 45 -11.15 -30.01 -4.29
N ASP A 46 -11.02 -28.90 -3.57
CA ASP A 46 -10.16 -28.76 -2.39
C ASP A 46 -8.65 -28.84 -2.63
N VAL A 47 -8.18 -28.55 -3.85
CA VAL A 47 -6.76 -28.39 -4.15
C VAL A 47 -6.49 -26.95 -4.57
N TRP A 48 -5.35 -26.40 -4.15
CA TRP A 48 -4.83 -25.12 -4.59
C TRP A 48 -3.48 -25.29 -5.27
N THR A 49 -3.27 -24.53 -6.35
CA THR A 49 -1.93 -24.20 -6.82
C THR A 49 -1.34 -23.14 -5.90
N VAL A 50 -0.16 -23.42 -5.34
CA VAL A 50 0.57 -22.53 -4.45
C VAL A 50 1.97 -22.28 -4.97
N GLU A 51 2.51 -21.08 -4.73
CA GLU A 51 3.89 -20.73 -5.04
C GLU A 51 4.65 -20.30 -3.79
N SER A 52 5.94 -20.66 -3.67
CA SER A 52 6.72 -20.16 -2.55
C SER A 52 6.81 -18.63 -2.57
N ALA A 53 6.47 -17.99 -1.45
CA ALA A 53 6.42 -16.53 -1.30
C ALA A 53 7.84 -15.97 -1.10
N ARG A 54 8.65 -16.05 -2.16
CA ARG A 54 10.06 -15.64 -2.20
C ARG A 54 10.32 -14.68 -3.35
N LEU A 55 11.37 -13.88 -3.23
CA LEU A 55 11.76 -12.93 -4.26
C LEU A 55 12.32 -13.60 -5.53
N LYS A 56 13.11 -14.66 -5.37
CA LYS A 56 13.75 -15.42 -6.47
C LYS A 56 13.57 -16.92 -6.24
N GLY A 57 13.61 -17.68 -7.33
CA GLY A 57 13.50 -19.14 -7.28
C GLY A 57 12.17 -19.59 -6.69
N ARG A 58 11.07 -18.93 -7.09
CA ARG A 58 9.72 -19.34 -6.71
C ARG A 58 9.46 -20.73 -7.28
N VAL A 59 8.87 -21.60 -6.46
CA VAL A 59 8.54 -22.97 -6.83
C VAL A 59 7.03 -23.13 -6.68
N SER A 60 6.40 -23.67 -7.71
CA SER A 60 4.97 -23.96 -7.72
C SER A 60 4.72 -25.39 -7.25
N ALA A 61 3.58 -25.61 -6.61
CA ALA A 61 3.12 -26.93 -6.22
C ALA A 61 1.61 -26.96 -5.98
N GLN A 62 1.09 -28.16 -5.76
CA GLN A 62 -0.29 -28.38 -5.33
C GLN A 62 -0.35 -28.63 -3.83
N ALA A 63 -1.37 -28.09 -3.17
CA ALA A 63 -1.65 -28.32 -1.76
C ALA A 63 -3.15 -28.54 -1.55
N ALA A 64 -3.51 -29.52 -0.72
CA ALA A 64 -4.90 -29.71 -0.31
C ALA A 64 -5.32 -28.56 0.63
N VAL A 65 -6.57 -28.13 0.56
CA VAL A 65 -7.16 -27.11 1.45
C VAL A 65 -6.94 -27.46 2.91
N SER A 66 -7.07 -28.74 3.27
CA SER A 66 -6.84 -29.23 4.64
C SER A 66 -5.40 -29.07 5.14
N ALA A 67 -4.42 -28.91 4.24
CA ALA A 67 -3.02 -28.68 4.58
C ALA A 67 -2.66 -27.18 4.63
N LEU A 68 -3.58 -26.29 4.26
CA LEU A 68 -3.37 -24.85 4.27
C LEU A 68 -3.67 -24.27 5.65
N ARG A 69 -2.83 -23.35 6.11
CA ARG A 69 -3.04 -22.63 7.37
C ARG A 69 -2.80 -21.15 7.17
N ARG A 70 -3.77 -20.32 7.53
CA ARG A 70 -3.58 -18.86 7.55
C ARG A 70 -2.51 -18.48 8.56
N LEU A 71 -1.68 -17.51 8.19
CA LEU A 71 -0.72 -16.91 9.08
C LEU A 71 -1.43 -15.84 9.92
N ALA A 72 -1.21 -15.83 11.23
CA ALA A 72 -1.82 -14.83 12.12
C ALA A 72 -1.39 -13.40 11.78
N ASP A 73 -0.21 -13.25 11.21
CA ASP A 73 0.37 -11.99 10.75
C ASP A 73 0.43 -11.91 9.22
N ALA A 74 -0.45 -12.61 8.48
CA ALA A 74 -0.47 -12.56 7.01
C ALA A 74 -0.57 -11.10 6.51
N PRO A 75 0.16 -10.72 5.43
CA PRO A 75 0.15 -9.36 4.92
C PRO A 75 -1.19 -9.07 4.23
N HIS A 76 -1.70 -7.85 4.41
CA HIS A 76 -2.90 -7.38 3.69
C HIS A 76 -2.60 -7.07 2.23
N VAL A 77 -1.36 -6.67 1.92
CA VAL A 77 -0.87 -6.40 0.56
C VAL A 77 -0.54 -7.69 -0.17
N ARG A 78 -0.95 -7.79 -1.43
CA ARG A 78 -0.82 -8.96 -2.30
C ARG A 78 -0.13 -8.59 -3.60
N ARG A 79 0.41 -9.60 -4.29
CA ARG A 79 0.91 -9.42 -5.66
C ARG A 79 -0.24 -9.00 -6.58
N GLY A 80 0.03 -8.03 -7.45
CA GLY A 80 -0.95 -7.42 -8.33
C GLY A 80 -1.64 -6.20 -7.71
N ASP A 81 -1.60 -6.03 -6.39
CA ASP A 81 -2.20 -4.86 -5.74
C ASP A 81 -1.55 -3.56 -6.24
N LEU A 82 -2.39 -2.56 -6.38
CA LEU A 82 -1.96 -1.19 -6.58
C LEU A 82 -1.83 -0.53 -5.20
N VAL A 83 -0.64 -0.03 -4.89
CA VAL A 83 -0.32 0.50 -3.56
C VAL A 83 0.26 1.89 -3.64
N MET A 84 -0.01 2.70 -2.62
CA MET A 84 0.71 3.94 -2.33
C MET A 84 1.42 3.79 -1.00
N GLN A 85 2.58 4.42 -0.87
CA GLN A 85 3.23 4.53 0.43
C GLN A 85 2.47 5.54 1.29
N SER A 86 2.26 5.22 2.57
CA SER A 86 1.57 6.08 3.53
C SER A 86 2.47 7.22 4.03
N TYR A 87 2.92 8.06 3.11
CA TYR A 87 3.45 9.39 3.41
C TYR A 87 2.64 10.46 2.66
N PRO A 88 2.37 11.61 3.29
CA PRO A 88 1.51 12.64 2.72
C PRO A 88 1.95 13.12 1.34
N GLU A 89 3.26 13.15 1.06
CA GLU A 89 3.82 13.65 -0.18
C GLU A 89 3.76 12.63 -1.33
N GLN A 90 3.23 11.42 -1.12
CA GLN A 90 3.17 10.39 -2.15
C GLN A 90 2.13 10.76 -3.19
N GLU A 91 2.55 10.87 -4.44
CA GLU A 91 1.68 11.24 -5.56
C GLU A 91 1.48 10.07 -6.53
N ARG A 92 2.30 9.01 -6.42
CA ARG A 92 2.32 7.89 -7.36
C ARG A 92 1.96 6.58 -6.67
N ALA A 93 1.12 5.80 -7.33
CA ALA A 93 0.93 4.40 -6.98
C ALA A 93 1.95 3.52 -7.71
N ALA A 94 2.14 2.32 -7.19
CA ALA A 94 2.98 1.29 -7.78
C ALA A 94 2.27 -0.05 -7.71
N VAL A 95 2.57 -0.94 -8.66
CA VAL A 95 2.03 -2.29 -8.69
C VAL A 95 2.95 -3.22 -7.91
N VAL A 96 2.39 -4.03 -7.02
CA VAL A 96 3.14 -5.01 -6.24
C VAL A 96 3.47 -6.23 -7.11
N GLY A 97 4.76 -6.52 -7.27
CA GLY A 97 5.23 -7.68 -8.03
C GLY A 97 5.50 -8.91 -7.17
N ALA A 98 5.84 -8.73 -5.89
CA ALA A 98 6.06 -9.83 -4.95
C ALA A 98 5.92 -9.36 -3.51
N VAL A 99 5.48 -10.28 -2.63
CA VAL A 99 5.43 -10.09 -1.18
C VAL A 99 6.12 -11.29 -0.53
N PHE A 100 7.03 -11.04 0.42
CA PHE A 100 7.81 -12.07 1.10
C PHE A 100 8.29 -11.60 2.46
N ARG A 101 8.83 -12.52 3.28
CA ARG A 101 9.34 -12.22 4.61
C ARG A 101 10.86 -12.03 4.61
N LEU A 102 11.33 -10.93 5.21
CA LEU A 102 12.74 -10.62 5.50
C LEU A 102 12.84 -10.01 6.90
N GLY A 103 12.63 -10.83 7.93
CA GLY A 103 12.43 -10.37 9.32
C GLY A 103 11.07 -9.70 9.57
N GLN A 104 10.54 -9.00 8.56
CA GLN A 104 9.19 -8.44 8.47
C GLN A 104 8.61 -8.68 7.07
N TRP A 105 7.32 -8.42 6.87
CA TRP A 105 6.74 -8.46 5.53
C TRP A 105 7.21 -7.29 4.68
N VAL A 106 7.69 -7.62 3.48
CA VAL A 106 8.15 -6.64 2.49
C VAL A 106 7.46 -6.91 1.16
N ALA A 107 7.17 -5.82 0.45
CA ALA A 107 6.65 -5.85 -0.91
C ALA A 107 7.67 -5.23 -1.87
N VAL A 108 7.89 -5.90 -3.00
CA VAL A 108 8.57 -5.30 -4.15
C VAL A 108 7.50 -4.72 -5.06
N LYS A 109 7.61 -3.43 -5.35
CA LYS A 109 6.66 -2.69 -6.19
C LYS A 109 7.36 -1.97 -7.31
N SER A 110 6.64 -1.76 -8.40
CA SER A 110 7.14 -1.09 -9.59
C SER A 110 6.20 0.00 -10.08
N TYR A 111 6.77 1.08 -10.60
CA TYR A 111 6.04 2.14 -11.28
C TYR A 111 6.83 2.63 -12.50
N THR A 112 6.11 3.13 -13.49
CA THR A 112 6.70 3.67 -14.71
C THR A 112 7.08 5.13 -14.51
N LEU A 113 8.30 5.49 -14.89
CA LEU A 113 8.83 6.85 -14.89
C LEU A 113 8.38 7.61 -16.15
N PRO A 114 8.47 8.95 -16.16
CA PRO A 114 8.06 9.76 -17.32
C PRO A 114 8.81 9.43 -18.62
N ASP A 115 10.02 8.87 -18.52
CA ASP A 115 10.84 8.43 -19.65
C ASP A 115 10.48 7.00 -20.14
N GLY A 116 9.46 6.38 -19.56
CA GLY A 116 9.02 5.02 -19.86
C GLY A 116 9.81 3.93 -19.14
N SER A 117 10.87 4.26 -18.41
CA SER A 117 11.63 3.27 -17.64
C SER A 117 10.84 2.80 -16.42
N VAL A 118 11.11 1.57 -15.97
CA VAL A 118 10.45 0.99 -14.79
C VAL A 118 11.36 1.14 -13.59
N SER A 119 10.89 1.89 -12.59
CA SER A 119 11.54 1.92 -11.28
C SER A 119 10.99 0.81 -10.40
N ARG A 120 11.87 0.16 -9.64
CA ARG A 120 11.51 -0.88 -8.65
C ARG A 120 12.01 -0.46 -7.28
N ALA A 121 11.16 -0.64 -6.28
CA ALA A 121 11.48 -0.37 -4.89
C ALA A 121 10.98 -1.51 -4.01
N MET A 122 11.61 -1.67 -2.86
CA MET A 122 11.20 -2.58 -1.81
C MET A 122 10.81 -1.76 -0.58
N ASP A 123 9.63 -2.03 -0.03
CA ASP A 123 9.11 -1.34 1.14
C ASP A 123 8.50 -2.34 2.12
N SER A 124 8.51 -1.98 3.41
CA SER A 124 7.74 -2.70 4.42
C SER A 124 6.24 -2.60 4.12
N VAL A 125 5.52 -3.72 4.25
CA VAL A 125 4.08 -3.78 3.99
C VAL A 125 3.29 -2.83 4.90
N ASP A 126 3.76 -2.59 6.13
CA ASP A 126 3.12 -1.69 7.09
C ASP A 126 3.14 -0.21 6.65
N ARG A 127 3.93 0.12 5.64
CA ARG A 127 4.00 1.47 5.06
C ARG A 127 3.17 1.61 3.78
N LEU A 128 2.43 0.58 3.39
CA LEU A 128 1.71 0.50 2.13
C LEU A 128 0.20 0.44 2.36
N GLU A 129 -0.49 1.29 1.63
CA GLU A 129 -1.94 1.33 1.56
C GLU A 129 -2.37 0.83 0.19
N VAL A 130 -3.26 -0.17 0.17
CA VAL A 130 -3.86 -0.67 -1.07
C VAL A 130 -4.88 0.36 -1.55
N VAL A 131 -4.76 0.74 -2.81
CA VAL A 131 -5.63 1.71 -3.47
C VAL A 131 -6.24 1.09 -4.72
N THR A 132 -7.41 1.58 -5.12
CA THR A 132 -8.04 1.14 -6.37
C THR A 132 -7.70 2.07 -7.53
N PRO A 133 -7.78 1.60 -8.79
CA PRO A 133 -7.67 2.46 -9.96
C PRO A 133 -8.66 3.63 -9.94
N GLU A 134 -9.88 3.40 -9.46
CA GLU A 134 -10.94 4.40 -9.37
C GLU A 134 -10.60 5.50 -8.36
N GLN A 135 -10.04 5.13 -7.21
CA GLN A 135 -9.56 6.11 -6.21
C GLN A 135 -8.46 7.00 -6.80
N LEU A 136 -7.53 6.42 -7.56
CA LEU A 136 -6.46 7.19 -8.20
C LEU A 136 -6.93 8.07 -9.35
N ALA A 137 -7.94 7.62 -10.09
CA ALA A 137 -8.54 8.38 -11.18
C ALA A 137 -9.41 9.53 -10.66
N ALA A 138 -10.10 9.34 -9.53
CA ALA A 138 -10.89 10.38 -8.88
C ALA A 138 -10.02 11.44 -8.17
N ALA A 139 -8.79 11.08 -7.80
CA ALA A 139 -7.88 11.98 -7.10
C ALA A 139 -7.48 13.19 -7.97
N VAL A 140 -7.75 14.39 -7.46
CA VAL A 140 -7.44 15.63 -8.18
C VAL A 140 -5.93 15.83 -8.27
N ARG A 141 -5.43 16.03 -9.50
CA ARG A 141 -4.06 16.44 -9.79
C ARG A 141 -4.09 17.55 -10.83
N LEU A 142 -3.69 18.75 -10.44
CA LEU A 142 -3.72 19.94 -11.30
C LEU A 142 -2.33 20.56 -11.37
N ASP A 143 -1.79 20.71 -12.58
CA ASP A 143 -0.69 21.64 -12.80
C ASP A 143 -1.25 23.08 -12.84
N VAL A 144 -0.63 23.98 -12.09
CA VAL A 144 -1.04 25.38 -11.98
C VAL A 144 0.09 26.31 -12.42
N ALA A 145 -0.26 27.40 -13.09
CA ALA A 145 0.70 28.35 -13.64
C ALA A 145 0.13 29.77 -13.65
N HIS A 146 0.97 30.76 -13.33
CA HIS A 146 0.64 32.19 -13.47
C HIS A 146 1.93 32.99 -13.70
N GLY A 147 2.05 33.68 -14.84
CA GLY A 147 3.28 34.39 -15.20
C GLY A 147 4.51 33.46 -15.19
N ALA A 148 5.50 33.77 -14.36
CA ALA A 148 6.69 32.93 -14.14
C ALA A 148 6.47 31.79 -13.12
N HIS A 149 5.38 31.82 -12.34
CA HIS A 149 5.11 30.84 -11.30
C HIS A 149 4.57 29.54 -11.90
N ARG A 150 5.09 28.41 -11.39
CA ARG A 150 4.65 27.05 -11.75
C ARG A 150 4.46 26.25 -10.47
N GLY A 151 3.48 25.37 -10.44
CA GLY A 151 3.16 24.58 -9.27
C GLY A 151 2.17 23.46 -9.55
N ARG A 152 1.74 22.78 -8.49
CA ARG A 152 0.75 21.72 -8.53
C ARG A 152 -0.18 21.76 -7.33
N ILE A 153 -1.42 21.38 -7.56
CA ILE A 153 -2.40 21.06 -6.52
C ILE A 153 -2.70 19.57 -6.62
N VAL A 154 -2.41 18.82 -5.56
CA VAL A 154 -2.56 17.36 -5.54
C VAL A 154 -3.38 16.93 -4.33
N GLN A 155 -4.43 16.16 -4.54
CA GLN A 155 -5.20 15.56 -3.47
C GLN A 155 -4.47 14.33 -2.91
N ALA A 156 -4.34 14.26 -1.59
CA ALA A 156 -3.85 13.05 -0.92
C ALA A 156 -4.90 11.94 -1.02
N VAL A 157 -4.46 10.76 -1.48
CA VAL A 157 -5.29 9.56 -1.60
C VAL A 157 -5.21 8.72 -0.32
N VAL A 158 -4.03 8.66 0.28
CA VAL A 158 -3.72 7.84 1.45
C VAL A 158 -3.20 8.70 2.60
N SER A 159 -2.93 8.06 3.76
CA SER A 159 -2.48 8.66 5.03
C SER A 159 -3.56 9.43 5.79
N SER A 160 -3.18 10.06 6.93
CA SER A 160 -4.05 10.95 7.70
C SER A 160 -4.51 12.21 6.96
N ARG A 161 -4.00 12.44 5.74
CA ARG A 161 -4.33 13.58 4.89
C ARG A 161 -5.32 13.24 3.77
N THR A 162 -5.86 12.02 3.71
CA THR A 162 -6.82 11.62 2.66
C THR A 162 -7.91 12.67 2.45
N GLY A 163 -8.10 13.08 1.19
CA GLY A 163 -9.06 14.10 0.79
C GLY A 163 -8.57 15.54 0.87
N GLN A 164 -7.48 15.81 1.60
CA GLN A 164 -6.85 17.14 1.65
C GLN A 164 -5.99 17.41 0.41
N PHE A 165 -5.74 18.68 0.15
CA PHE A 165 -5.09 19.17 -1.06
C PHE A 165 -3.74 19.78 -0.72
N ARG A 166 -2.68 19.22 -1.30
CA ARG A 166 -1.32 19.75 -1.21
C ARG A 166 -1.11 20.81 -2.27
N VAL A 167 -0.54 21.95 -1.91
CA VAL A 167 -0.09 22.97 -2.88
C VAL A 167 1.43 23.05 -2.89
N VAL A 168 2.02 22.84 -4.07
CA VAL A 168 3.47 22.78 -4.27
C VAL A 168 3.85 23.82 -5.31
N CYS A 169 4.75 24.74 -4.98
CA CYS A 169 5.34 25.66 -5.96
C CYS A 169 6.70 25.13 -6.46
N ARG A 170 7.09 25.53 -7.67
CA ARG A 170 8.40 25.23 -8.31
C ARG A 170 9.12 26.52 -8.72
N CYS A 171 8.84 27.62 -8.02
CA CYS A 171 9.32 28.96 -8.39
C CYS A 171 10.83 29.12 -8.19
N ALA A 172 11.47 28.31 -7.34
CA ALA A 172 12.91 28.26 -7.15
C ALA A 172 13.39 26.79 -7.00
N PRO A 173 14.67 26.49 -7.28
CA PRO A 173 15.25 25.18 -6.97
C PRO A 173 15.07 24.85 -5.48
N GLY A 174 14.54 23.65 -5.18
CA GLY A 174 14.23 23.24 -3.81
C GLY A 174 12.94 23.84 -3.24
N ALA A 175 12.25 24.73 -3.96
CA ALA A 175 10.90 25.13 -3.60
C ALA A 175 9.95 23.94 -3.76
N GLY A 176 9.15 23.68 -2.73
CA GLY A 176 8.16 22.61 -2.72
C GLY A 176 6.97 22.87 -1.81
N GLU A 177 6.94 24.02 -1.13
CA GLU A 177 5.93 24.43 -0.17
C GLU A 177 5.72 25.93 -0.29
N ILE A 178 4.48 26.39 -0.12
CA ILE A 178 4.17 27.82 -0.07
C ILE A 178 4.39 28.30 1.37
N CYS A 179 5.18 29.36 1.54
CA CYS A 179 5.36 30.02 2.83
C CYS A 179 4.42 31.22 2.93
N ARG A 180 3.57 31.24 3.97
CA ARG A 180 2.70 32.36 4.32
C ARG A 180 3.03 32.80 5.74
N ASP A 181 3.33 34.08 5.91
CA ASP A 181 3.68 34.69 7.21
C ASP A 181 4.81 33.93 7.93
N GLY A 182 5.85 33.53 7.18
CA GLY A 182 6.99 32.76 7.68
C GLY A 182 6.68 31.28 8.01
N ARG A 183 5.46 30.81 7.78
CA ARG A 183 5.03 29.42 8.02
C ARG A 183 4.81 28.68 6.71
N ARG A 184 5.25 27.42 6.67
CA ARG A 184 4.94 26.52 5.56
C ARG A 184 3.46 26.14 5.62
N VAL A 185 2.71 26.53 4.59
CA VAL A 185 1.32 26.15 4.39
C VAL A 185 1.28 25.26 3.16
N THR A 186 1.26 23.95 3.42
CA THR A 186 1.38 22.95 2.36
C THR A 186 0.06 22.23 2.09
N TRP A 187 -0.87 22.18 3.06
CA TRP A 187 -2.09 21.38 3.01
C TRP A 187 -3.35 22.21 3.25
N CYS A 188 -4.36 21.98 2.42
CA CYS A 188 -5.65 22.65 2.45
C CYS A 188 -6.79 21.63 2.58
N PRO A 189 -7.89 21.96 3.29
CA PRO A 189 -9.00 21.03 3.49
C PRO A 189 -9.89 20.87 2.25
N SER A 190 -9.83 21.79 1.29
CA SER A 190 -10.62 21.77 0.06
C SER A 190 -9.83 22.25 -1.16
N LEU A 191 -10.31 21.91 -2.35
CA LEU A 191 -9.73 22.38 -3.61
C LEU A 191 -9.81 23.90 -3.73
N ASP A 192 -10.91 24.53 -3.31
CA ASP A 192 -11.07 25.98 -3.36
C ASP A 192 -10.05 26.69 -2.45
N SER A 193 -9.81 26.13 -1.25
CA SER A 193 -8.79 26.64 -0.34
C SER A 193 -7.38 26.50 -0.93
N ALA A 194 -7.12 25.41 -1.65
CA ALA A 194 -5.85 25.20 -2.34
C ALA A 194 -5.64 26.17 -3.51
N ARG A 195 -6.70 26.47 -4.28
CA ARG A 195 -6.67 27.49 -5.34
C ARG A 195 -6.44 28.88 -4.76
N ALA A 196 -7.16 29.25 -3.71
CA ALA A 196 -6.96 30.53 -3.02
C ALA A 196 -5.54 30.68 -2.45
N LEU A 197 -4.93 29.60 -1.94
CA LEU A 197 -3.53 29.61 -1.50
C LEU A 197 -2.56 29.83 -2.68
N TRP A 198 -2.81 29.19 -3.82
CA TRP A 198 -2.03 29.41 -5.03
C TRP A 198 -2.16 30.86 -5.54
N ASP A 199 -3.38 31.38 -5.63
CA ASP A 199 -3.65 32.74 -6.07
C ASP A 199 -2.98 33.77 -5.15
N TRP A 200 -3.05 33.57 -3.83
CA TRP A 200 -2.30 34.37 -2.88
C TRP A 200 -0.79 34.30 -3.12
N HIS A 201 -0.24 33.11 -3.41
CA HIS A 201 1.19 32.94 -3.65
C HIS A 201 1.69 33.69 -4.89
N VAL A 202 0.87 33.77 -5.94
CA VAL A 202 1.26 34.43 -7.21
C VAL A 202 0.87 35.90 -7.27
N CYS A 203 -0.12 36.35 -6.51
CA CYS A 203 -0.54 37.75 -6.42
C CYS A 203 0.08 38.50 -5.23
N GLY A 204 0.48 37.78 -4.18
CA GLY A 204 1.18 38.35 -3.04
C GLY A 204 2.55 38.87 -3.48
N ALA A 205 2.84 40.14 -3.17
CA ALA A 205 4.16 40.71 -3.39
C ALA A 205 5.22 39.74 -2.86
N ALA A 206 6.19 39.37 -3.70
CA ALA A 206 7.33 38.57 -3.29
C ALA A 206 7.90 39.17 -1.99
N PRO A 207 8.29 38.35 -0.99
CA PRO A 207 9.01 38.88 0.14
C PRO A 207 10.23 39.61 -0.42
N VAL A 208 10.27 40.92 -0.20
CA VAL A 208 11.43 41.75 -0.48
C VAL A 208 12.55 41.13 0.36
N GLY A 209 13.53 40.53 -0.33
CA GLY A 209 14.76 40.06 0.32
C GLY A 209 15.54 41.22 0.91
#